data_AF-A0A087UYD3-F1
#
_entry.id   AF-A0A087UYD3-F1
#
_cell.length_a   1.000
_cell.length_b   1.000
_cell.length_c   1.000
_cell.angle_alpha   90.00
_cell.angle_beta   90.00
_cell.angle_gamma   90.00
#
_symmetry.space_group_name_H-M   'P 1'
#
loop_
_entity.id
_entity.type
_entity.pdbx_description
1 polymer ?
#
loop_
_entity_poly.entity_id
_entity_poly.type
_entity_poly.pdbx_seq_one_letter_code
_entity_poly.pdbx_strand_id
1 'polypeptide(L)'
;MAGMDRPSARALSQALMKGSDGLSSVRNLTVLFTFFGQVAASEILMASESGCPIEVHKIEVFECDDAYDKECKGSKMMPFHRALYDSKTGQSPNSPREQLNQMTSWIDGSFVYSTSEAWVNSMRTFENGTFRTAPGGKFPPKNHDRVPLINYPPAKYLGMLNPERMYLLGDPRINQNPALLSLGVLFYRWHNVMAERVQAQHPDWSDEDIFQRARRWVIASLQNIILYEYLPILLMEEITPYQGYQPDLHPGVCHVFQSAAFRFG
;
A
#
# COMPACT_ATOMS: atom_id res chain seq x y z
N MET A 1 -8.58 -8.22 -18.36
CA MET A 1 -9.63 -7.30 -18.85
C MET A 1 -10.90 -8.10 -19.05
N ALA A 2 -12.08 -7.51 -18.85
CA ALA A 2 -13.33 -8.26 -18.70
C ALA A 2 -13.73 -9.10 -19.93
N GLY A 3 -13.23 -8.77 -21.13
CA GLY A 3 -13.60 -9.42 -22.40
C GLY A 3 -14.55 -8.51 -23.20
N MET A 4 -14.61 -8.70 -24.52
CA MET A 4 -15.41 -7.83 -25.41
C MET A 4 -16.92 -7.91 -25.13
N ASP A 5 -17.39 -9.05 -24.61
CA ASP A 5 -18.82 -9.30 -24.34
C ASP A 5 -19.23 -8.96 -22.90
N ARG A 6 -18.44 -8.15 -22.18
CA ARG A 6 -18.77 -7.73 -20.81
C ARG A 6 -19.22 -6.28 -20.74
N PRO A 7 -20.07 -5.94 -19.76
CA PRO A 7 -20.45 -4.54 -19.53
C PRO A 7 -19.25 -3.65 -19.26
N SER A 8 -19.33 -2.39 -19.68
CA SER A 8 -18.33 -1.37 -19.39
C SER A 8 -18.14 -1.21 -17.87
N ALA A 9 -16.89 -1.00 -17.45
CA ALA A 9 -16.55 -0.76 -16.05
C ALA A 9 -17.29 0.47 -15.48
N ARG A 10 -17.50 1.52 -16.28
CA ARG A 10 -18.27 2.69 -15.84
C ARG A 10 -19.75 2.37 -15.68
N ALA A 11 -20.33 1.51 -16.53
CA ALA A 11 -21.73 1.09 -16.39
C ALA A 11 -21.93 0.31 -15.08
N LEU A 12 -21.03 -0.64 -14.80
CA LEU A 12 -21.06 -1.39 -13.55
C LEU A 12 -20.85 -0.49 -12.33
N SER A 13 -19.94 0.48 -12.40
CA SER A 13 -19.75 1.47 -11.34
C SER A 13 -21.03 2.26 -11.06
N GLN A 14 -21.70 2.76 -12.10
CA GLN A 14 -22.96 3.50 -11.94
C GLN A 14 -24.10 2.61 -11.42
N ALA A 15 -24.19 1.36 -11.89
CA ALA A 15 -25.26 0.45 -11.51
C ALA A 15 -25.09 -0.13 -10.11
N LEU A 16 -23.86 -0.37 -9.65
CA LEU A 16 -23.57 -1.11 -8.42
C LEU A 16 -23.04 -0.24 -7.29
N MET A 17 -22.26 0.80 -7.60
CA MET A 17 -21.53 1.60 -6.61
C MET A 17 -22.17 2.96 -6.34
N LYS A 18 -23.16 3.38 -7.14
CA LYS A 18 -23.90 4.62 -6.89
C LYS A 18 -24.87 4.41 -5.72
N GLY A 19 -24.77 5.28 -4.73
CA GLY A 19 -25.61 5.24 -3.53
C GLY A 19 -25.61 6.56 -2.78
N SER A 20 -26.27 6.57 -1.62
CA SER A 20 -26.24 7.70 -0.69
C SER A 20 -25.05 7.59 0.25
N ASP A 21 -24.35 8.70 0.47
CA ASP A 21 -23.32 8.80 1.50
C ASP A 21 -23.92 8.77 2.91
N GLY A 22 -23.07 8.55 3.92
CA GLY A 22 -23.46 8.62 5.33
C GLY A 22 -24.08 7.33 5.89
N LEU A 23 -24.10 6.24 5.13
CA LEU A 23 -24.46 4.92 5.64
C LEU A 23 -23.36 4.42 6.57
N SER A 24 -23.69 4.28 7.86
CA SER A 24 -22.75 3.78 8.86
C SER A 24 -22.45 2.30 8.67
N SER A 25 -21.28 1.87 9.14
CA SER A 25 -20.94 0.45 9.21
C SER A 25 -21.99 -0.30 10.04
N VAL A 26 -22.64 -1.31 9.45
CA VAL A 26 -23.54 -2.23 10.16
C VAL A 26 -22.86 -2.99 11.30
N ARG A 27 -21.53 -3.02 11.30
CA ARG A 27 -20.69 -3.68 12.29
C ARG A 27 -20.03 -2.69 13.27
N ASN A 28 -20.41 -1.41 13.21
CA ASN A 28 -19.79 -0.32 13.99
C ASN A 28 -18.26 -0.26 13.85
N LEU A 29 -17.73 -0.61 12.67
CA LEU A 29 -16.30 -0.52 12.40
C LEU A 29 -15.86 0.93 12.34
N THR A 30 -14.66 1.19 12.87
CA THR A 30 -14.08 2.53 12.90
C THR A 30 -13.44 2.88 11.57
N VAL A 31 -13.27 4.18 11.31
CA VAL A 31 -12.50 4.65 10.15
C VAL A 31 -11.03 4.19 10.22
N LEU A 32 -10.49 4.05 11.44
CA LEU A 32 -9.17 3.48 11.67
C LEU A 32 -9.06 2.05 11.12
N PHE A 33 -10.09 1.22 11.32
CA PHE A 33 -10.14 -0.13 10.77
C PHE A 33 -9.99 -0.13 9.24
N THR A 34 -10.73 0.72 8.53
CA THR A 34 -10.65 0.85 7.07
C THR A 34 -9.26 1.26 6.59
N PHE A 35 -8.65 2.29 7.20
CA PHE A 35 -7.31 2.73 6.80
C PHE A 35 -6.19 1.79 7.24
N PHE A 36 -6.38 1.04 8.33
CA PHE A 36 -5.47 -0.04 8.68
C PHE A 36 -5.54 -1.18 7.67
N GLY A 37 -6.71 -1.42 7.07
CA GLY A 37 -6.82 -2.29 5.90
C GLY A 37 -5.93 -1.85 4.73
N GLN A 38 -5.81 -0.54 4.47
CA GLN A 38 -4.84 -0.05 3.47
C GLN A 38 -3.38 -0.30 3.85
N VAL A 39 -3.05 -0.29 5.15
CA VAL A 39 -1.71 -0.69 5.65
C VAL A 39 -1.48 -2.17 5.40
N ALA A 40 -2.43 -3.03 5.81
CA ALA A 40 -2.34 -4.48 5.60
C ALA A 40 -2.24 -4.84 4.11
N ALA A 41 -2.96 -4.13 3.23
CA ALA A 41 -2.85 -4.28 1.78
C ALA A 41 -1.47 -3.87 1.28
N SER A 42 -1.01 -2.67 1.69
CA SER A 42 0.24 -2.10 1.23
C SER A 42 1.44 -2.95 1.62
N GLU A 43 1.38 -3.57 2.79
CA GLU A 43 2.42 -4.43 3.35
C GLU A 43 2.72 -5.66 2.48
N ILE A 44 1.71 -6.28 1.87
CA ILE A 44 1.87 -7.55 1.13
C ILE A 44 1.70 -7.42 -0.38
N LEU A 45 1.28 -6.25 -0.88
CA LEU A 45 0.82 -6.11 -2.26
C LEU A 45 1.07 -4.73 -2.85
N MET A 46 1.67 -4.70 -4.05
CA MET A 46 1.69 -3.56 -4.97
C MET A 46 1.77 -4.06 -6.40
N ALA A 47 0.63 -4.10 -7.09
CA ALA A 47 0.56 -4.77 -8.40
C ALA A 47 -0.41 -4.09 -9.37
N SER A 48 -0.65 -2.79 -9.15
CA SER A 48 -1.46 -1.94 -10.04
C SER A 48 -0.62 -0.92 -10.79
N GLU A 49 0.69 -0.86 -10.56
CA GLU A 49 1.57 0.09 -11.24
C GLU A 49 1.74 -0.25 -12.71
N SER A 50 1.83 0.79 -13.53
CA SER A 50 1.96 0.66 -14.97
C SER A 50 3.28 -0.03 -15.36
N GLY A 51 3.21 -0.97 -16.30
CA GLY A 51 4.38 -1.63 -16.85
C GLY A 51 4.96 -0.96 -18.10
N CYS A 52 6.05 -1.54 -18.61
CA CYS A 52 6.63 -1.22 -19.91
C CYS A 52 6.46 -2.43 -20.86
N PRO A 53 6.03 -2.24 -22.12
CA PRO A 53 5.57 -0.98 -22.72
C PRO A 53 4.26 -0.48 -22.08
N ILE A 54 3.99 0.82 -22.21
CA ILE A 54 2.74 1.41 -21.70
C ILE A 54 1.58 0.87 -22.53
N GLU A 55 0.72 0.09 -21.90
CA GLU A 55 -0.51 -0.42 -22.50
C GLU A 55 -1.71 0.32 -21.89
N VAL A 56 -2.41 1.08 -22.73
CA VAL A 56 -3.58 1.86 -22.31
C VAL A 56 -4.85 1.15 -22.77
N HIS A 57 -5.71 0.83 -21.82
CA HIS A 57 -7.09 0.47 -22.06
C HIS A 57 -7.97 1.69 -21.76
N LYS A 58 -8.90 2.02 -22.64
CA LYS A 58 -9.77 3.18 -22.46
C LYS A 58 -11.09 2.72 -21.90
N ILE A 59 -11.53 3.31 -20.80
CA ILE A 59 -12.87 3.08 -20.25
C ILE A 59 -13.80 4.11 -20.89
N GLU A 60 -14.78 3.63 -21.63
CA GLU A 60 -15.82 4.47 -22.25
C GLU A 60 -16.67 5.16 -21.18
N VAL A 61 -16.84 6.47 -21.35
CA VAL A 61 -17.76 7.30 -20.57
C VAL A 61 -19.02 7.50 -21.41
N PHE A 62 -20.17 7.15 -20.87
CA PHE A 62 -21.44 7.35 -21.55
C PHE A 62 -21.74 8.84 -21.70
N GLU A 63 -22.48 9.18 -22.75
CA GLU A 63 -23.02 10.53 -22.92
C GLU A 63 -23.84 10.93 -21.69
N CYS A 64 -23.71 12.19 -21.28
CA CYS A 64 -24.37 12.75 -20.11
C CYS A 64 -23.97 12.09 -18.77
N ASP A 65 -22.80 11.44 -18.68
CA ASP A 65 -22.29 10.96 -17.40
C ASP A 65 -22.15 12.12 -16.39
N ASP A 66 -22.74 11.95 -15.21
CA ASP A 66 -22.87 12.99 -14.19
C ASP A 66 -21.53 13.54 -13.66
N ALA A 67 -20.48 12.72 -13.67
CA ALA A 67 -19.17 13.09 -13.18
C ALA A 67 -18.24 13.54 -14.31
N TYR A 68 -18.20 12.77 -15.40
CA TYR A 68 -17.17 12.91 -16.43
C TYR A 68 -17.69 13.56 -17.72
N ASP A 69 -19.00 13.56 -17.97
CA ASP A 69 -19.62 14.17 -19.17
C ASP A 69 -20.86 15.04 -18.92
N LYS A 70 -20.74 16.00 -18.00
CA LYS A 70 -21.83 16.94 -17.64
C LYS A 70 -22.43 17.75 -18.80
N GLU A 71 -21.66 17.94 -19.87
CA GLU A 71 -22.07 18.72 -21.05
C GLU A 71 -22.73 17.85 -22.13
N CYS A 72 -22.92 16.54 -21.88
CA CYS A 72 -23.51 15.60 -22.84
C CYS A 72 -22.83 15.63 -24.22
N LYS A 73 -21.50 15.76 -24.25
CA LYS A 73 -20.76 15.82 -25.53
C LYS A 73 -20.58 14.43 -26.15
N GLY A 74 -20.66 13.38 -25.33
CA GLY A 74 -20.31 12.03 -25.73
C GLY A 74 -18.81 11.88 -26.05
N SER A 75 -18.39 10.66 -26.40
CA SER A 75 -17.03 10.33 -26.84
C SER A 75 -15.90 10.56 -25.81
N LYS A 76 -16.23 10.81 -24.53
CA LYS A 76 -15.23 10.92 -23.47
C LYS A 76 -14.73 9.54 -23.05
N MET A 77 -13.46 9.49 -22.65
CA MET A 77 -12.79 8.25 -22.27
C MET A 77 -11.92 8.51 -21.04
N MET A 78 -11.89 7.55 -20.11
CA MET A 78 -10.92 7.54 -19.01
C MET A 78 -9.74 6.62 -19.38
N PRO A 79 -8.49 7.12 -19.32
CA PRO A 79 -7.32 6.26 -19.55
C PRO A 79 -7.12 5.31 -18.37
N PHE A 80 -6.93 4.03 -18.65
CA PHE A 80 -6.57 3.01 -17.67
C PHE A 80 -5.32 2.28 -18.16
N HIS A 81 -4.22 2.38 -17.41
CA HIS A 81 -2.99 1.69 -17.77
C HIS A 81 -3.01 0.26 -17.23
N ARG A 82 -2.53 -0.70 -18.02
CA ARG A 82 -2.38 -2.07 -17.56
C ARG A 82 -1.21 -2.18 -16.60
N ALA A 83 -1.40 -3.02 -15.58
CA ALA A 83 -0.36 -3.29 -14.60
C ALA A 83 0.86 -4.00 -15.21
N LEU A 84 2.01 -3.82 -14.56
CA LEU A 84 3.23 -4.55 -14.83
C LEU A 84 3.03 -6.06 -14.71
N TYR A 85 3.72 -6.82 -15.56
CA TYR A 85 3.60 -8.26 -15.67
C TYR A 85 4.96 -8.91 -15.91
N ASP A 86 5.07 -10.22 -15.66
CA ASP A 86 6.29 -10.98 -15.91
C ASP A 86 6.54 -11.10 -17.43
N SER A 87 7.66 -10.56 -17.89
CA SER A 87 8.05 -10.57 -19.30
C SER A 87 8.22 -11.97 -19.89
N LYS A 88 8.41 -13.00 -19.06
CA LYS A 88 8.46 -14.42 -19.47
C LYS A 88 7.07 -15.03 -19.74
N THR A 89 6.00 -14.31 -19.39
CA THR A 89 4.61 -14.75 -19.51
C THR A 89 3.83 -13.92 -20.53
N GLY A 90 2.62 -14.36 -20.89
CA GLY A 90 1.75 -13.64 -21.82
C GLY A 90 2.18 -13.68 -23.28
N GLN A 91 3.02 -14.65 -23.65
CA GLN A 91 3.52 -14.85 -25.03
C GLN A 91 2.82 -16.00 -25.77
N SER A 92 2.09 -16.86 -25.06
CA SER A 92 1.34 -17.96 -25.66
C SER A 92 0.08 -18.30 -24.84
N PRO A 93 -0.91 -19.00 -25.42
CA PRO A 93 -2.10 -19.43 -24.68
C PRO A 93 -1.79 -20.32 -23.46
N ASN A 94 -0.70 -21.10 -23.51
CA ASN A 94 -0.27 -21.99 -22.44
C ASN A 94 0.58 -21.30 -21.37
N SER A 95 0.96 -20.04 -21.59
CA SER A 95 1.66 -19.18 -20.63
C SER A 95 0.96 -17.82 -20.63
N PRO A 96 -0.24 -17.73 -20.02
CA PRO A 96 -1.00 -16.49 -19.94
C PRO A 96 -0.22 -15.44 -19.15
N ARG A 97 -0.64 -14.19 -19.27
CA ARG A 97 0.07 -13.07 -18.65
C ARG A 97 -0.13 -13.05 -17.13
N GLU A 98 0.97 -13.06 -16.38
CA GLU A 98 0.99 -13.01 -14.92
C GLU A 98 1.42 -11.63 -14.41
N GLN A 99 0.61 -10.99 -13.56
CA GLN A 99 0.96 -9.68 -12.99
C GLN A 99 2.06 -9.81 -11.93
N LEU A 100 2.89 -8.78 -11.79
CA LEU A 100 3.95 -8.77 -10.78
C LEU A 100 3.52 -8.04 -9.51
N ASN A 101 3.86 -8.62 -8.36
CA ASN A 101 3.85 -7.94 -7.08
C ASN A 101 5.19 -7.24 -6.86
N GLN A 102 5.16 -5.92 -6.70
CA GLN A 102 6.32 -5.07 -6.42
C GLN A 102 6.61 -4.92 -4.92
N MET A 103 5.76 -5.50 -4.07
CA MET A 103 6.01 -5.67 -2.64
C MET A 103 6.43 -7.10 -2.32
N THR A 104 7.03 -7.29 -1.15
CA THR A 104 7.19 -8.63 -0.58
C THR A 104 5.79 -9.20 -0.32
N SER A 105 5.61 -10.52 -0.48
CA SER A 105 4.36 -11.18 -0.08
C SER A 105 4.29 -11.47 1.42
N TRP A 106 5.34 -11.08 2.15
CA TRP A 106 5.48 -11.28 3.58
C TRP A 106 4.93 -10.09 4.35
N ILE A 107 4.48 -10.33 5.57
CA ILE A 107 4.26 -9.27 6.56
C ILE A 107 5.59 -9.07 7.29
N ASP A 108 6.53 -8.38 6.66
CA ASP A 108 7.93 -8.19 7.09
C ASP A 108 8.29 -6.73 7.43
N GLY A 109 7.27 -5.89 7.57
CA GLY A 109 7.34 -4.45 7.78
C GLY A 109 7.80 -3.68 6.56
N SER A 110 7.71 -4.21 5.34
CA SER A 110 8.11 -3.51 4.12
C SER A 110 7.40 -2.16 3.95
N PHE A 111 6.18 -2.01 4.49
CA PHE A 111 5.46 -0.75 4.57
C PHE A 111 6.25 0.35 5.32
N VAL A 112 7.01 -0.05 6.35
CA VAL A 112 7.79 0.85 7.22
C VAL A 112 9.24 0.95 6.75
N TYR A 113 9.84 -0.19 6.37
CA TYR A 113 11.27 -0.34 6.11
C TYR A 113 11.64 -0.34 4.63
N SER A 114 10.67 -0.24 3.71
CA SER A 114 10.84 -0.44 2.28
C SER A 114 11.26 -1.87 1.90
N THR A 115 11.17 -2.18 0.61
CA THR A 115 11.74 -3.39 0.00
C THR A 115 13.17 -3.20 -0.50
N SER A 116 13.70 -1.97 -0.42
CA SER A 116 15.05 -1.61 -0.86
C SER A 116 15.92 -1.18 0.32
N GLU A 117 17.09 -1.81 0.45
CA GLU A 117 18.06 -1.45 1.49
C GLU A 117 18.64 -0.03 1.28
N ALA A 118 18.87 0.38 0.03
CA ALA A 118 19.29 1.74 -0.27
C ALA A 118 18.23 2.78 0.19
N TRP A 119 16.95 2.44 0.04
CA TRP A 119 15.86 3.28 0.53
C TRP A 119 15.85 3.32 2.06
N VAL A 120 15.91 2.18 2.75
CA VAL A 120 15.91 2.17 4.23
C VAL A 120 17.11 2.93 4.79
N ASN A 121 18.28 2.81 4.15
CA ASN A 121 19.49 3.54 4.53
C ASN A 121 19.33 5.04 4.35
N SER A 122 18.60 5.49 3.32
CA SER A 122 18.22 6.89 3.22
C SER A 122 17.35 7.32 4.40
N MET A 123 16.60 6.45 5.08
CA MET A 123 15.75 6.86 6.21
C MET A 123 16.49 6.90 7.56
N ARG A 124 17.65 6.27 7.67
CA ARG A 124 18.38 6.06 8.94
C ARG A 124 19.26 7.24 9.31
N THR A 125 19.42 7.46 10.61
CA THR A 125 20.46 8.37 11.15
C THR A 125 21.83 7.70 11.17
N PHE A 126 21.86 6.36 11.25
CA PHE A 126 23.05 5.57 11.61
C PHE A 126 23.60 5.92 12.99
N GLU A 127 22.73 6.46 13.85
CA GLU A 127 23.01 6.75 15.25
C GLU A 127 21.88 6.20 16.13
N ASN A 128 22.26 5.46 17.18
CA ASN A 128 21.35 4.86 18.18
C ASN A 128 20.26 3.95 17.59
N GLY A 129 20.45 3.43 16.38
CA GLY A 129 19.51 2.56 15.67
C GLY A 129 18.21 3.25 15.28
N THR A 130 18.22 4.57 15.04
CA THR A 130 17.01 5.37 14.79
C THR A 130 16.83 5.79 13.33
N PHE A 131 15.60 6.16 13.00
CA PHE A 131 15.28 6.88 11.79
C PHE A 131 15.44 8.40 11.93
N ARG A 132 15.81 9.07 10.84
CA ARG A 132 15.91 10.53 10.75
C ARG A 132 14.58 11.19 11.06
N THR A 133 14.61 12.41 11.58
CA THR A 133 13.38 13.18 11.84
C THR A 133 13.50 14.60 11.31
N ALA A 134 12.37 15.19 10.94
CA ALA A 134 12.30 16.61 10.63
C ALA A 134 12.55 17.46 11.90
N PRO A 135 12.88 18.76 11.76
CA PRO A 135 12.99 19.67 12.89
C PRO A 135 11.77 19.57 13.82
N GLY A 136 12.02 19.38 15.11
CA GLY A 136 10.99 19.14 16.13
C GLY A 136 10.71 17.67 16.44
N GLY A 137 11.37 16.72 15.77
CA GLY A 137 11.47 15.30 16.19
C GLY A 137 10.20 14.47 16.07
N LYS A 138 9.09 15.03 15.57
CA LYS A 138 7.77 14.37 15.54
C LYS A 138 7.39 13.77 14.20
N PHE A 139 8.02 14.20 13.11
CA PHE A 139 7.67 13.77 11.76
C PHE A 139 8.90 13.21 11.05
N PRO A 140 8.71 12.28 10.08
CA PRO A 140 9.76 11.90 9.15
C PRO A 140 10.31 13.11 8.39
N PRO A 141 11.53 13.04 7.85
CA PRO A 141 12.06 14.09 7.00
C PRO A 141 11.24 14.20 5.70
N LYS A 142 11.43 15.33 5.01
CA LYS A 142 10.92 15.53 3.67
C LYS A 142 11.78 14.78 2.64
N ASN A 143 11.21 14.46 1.47
CA ASN A 143 11.88 13.65 0.44
C ASN A 143 12.93 14.44 -0.38
N HIS A 144 13.89 15.07 0.31
CA HIS A 144 14.97 15.83 -0.32
C HIS A 144 15.96 14.90 -1.05
N ASP A 145 16.06 13.64 -0.61
CA ASP A 145 16.90 12.61 -1.23
C ASP A 145 16.28 12.03 -2.51
N ARG A 146 15.07 12.49 -2.88
CA ARG A 146 14.36 12.13 -4.13
C ARG A 146 14.20 10.63 -4.34
N VAL A 147 13.92 9.93 -3.25
CA VAL A 147 13.53 8.52 -3.28
C VAL A 147 12.23 8.39 -4.08
N PRO A 148 12.02 7.31 -4.87
CA PRO A 148 10.94 7.24 -5.87
C PRO A 148 9.55 7.04 -5.24
N LEU A 149 9.04 8.07 -4.57
CA LEU A 149 7.68 8.15 -4.06
C LEU A 149 6.68 8.42 -5.19
N ILE A 150 5.47 7.86 -5.06
CA ILE A 150 4.38 8.06 -6.01
C ILE A 150 3.74 9.44 -5.77
N ASN A 151 3.87 10.32 -6.76
CA ASN A 151 3.43 11.72 -6.70
C ASN A 151 2.44 12.05 -7.83
N TYR A 152 1.29 11.37 -7.81
CA TYR A 152 0.21 11.67 -8.76
C TYR A 152 -0.28 13.12 -8.59
N PRO A 153 -0.68 13.79 -9.70
CA PRO A 153 -1.19 15.15 -9.66
C PRO A 153 -2.46 15.22 -8.79
N PRO A 154 -2.52 16.08 -7.76
CA PRO A 154 -3.72 16.17 -6.94
C PRO A 154 -4.89 16.74 -7.77
N ALA A 155 -6.08 16.16 -7.59
CA ALA A 155 -7.28 16.55 -8.34
C ALA A 155 -7.61 18.06 -8.25
N LYS A 156 -7.28 18.71 -7.12
CA LYS A 156 -7.50 20.15 -6.93
C LYS A 156 -6.61 21.04 -7.81
N TYR A 157 -5.37 20.63 -8.03
CA TYR A 157 -4.37 21.45 -8.72
C TYR A 157 -4.17 21.02 -10.18
N LEU A 158 -4.63 19.82 -10.55
CA LEU A 158 -4.54 19.25 -11.91
C LEU A 158 -3.11 19.34 -12.50
N GLY A 159 -2.09 19.23 -11.63
CA GLY A 159 -0.70 19.37 -11.99
C GLY A 159 0.22 18.65 -11.01
N MET A 160 1.38 18.21 -11.49
CA MET A 160 2.40 17.59 -10.66
C MET A 160 3.03 18.64 -9.75
N LEU A 161 3.03 18.36 -8.44
CA LEU A 161 3.71 19.19 -7.45
C LEU A 161 5.14 18.70 -7.23
N ASN A 162 6.02 19.52 -6.63
CA ASN A 162 7.38 19.07 -6.28
C ASN A 162 7.31 17.85 -5.32
N PRO A 163 7.92 16.69 -5.67
CA PRO A 163 7.94 15.50 -4.81
C PRO A 163 8.67 15.70 -3.48
N GLU A 164 9.58 16.67 -3.37
CA GLU A 164 10.30 16.98 -2.13
C GLU A 164 9.36 17.44 -1.00
N ARG A 165 8.12 17.87 -1.33
CA ARG A 165 7.09 18.20 -0.33
C ARG A 165 6.61 17.00 0.49
N MET A 166 6.80 15.78 -0.04
CA MET A 166 6.30 14.54 0.56
C MET A 166 7.17 14.10 1.73
N TYR A 167 6.59 13.35 2.66
CA TYR A 167 7.36 12.73 3.73
C TYR A 167 8.08 11.49 3.22
N LEU A 168 9.35 11.34 3.60
CA LEU A 168 10.16 10.17 3.28
C LEU A 168 9.89 9.05 4.30
N LEU A 169 9.35 7.95 3.78
CA LEU A 169 8.85 6.79 4.50
C LEU A 169 9.07 5.54 3.63
N GLY A 170 8.85 4.32 4.17
CA GLY A 170 9.24 3.07 3.51
C GLY A 170 8.45 2.70 2.24
N ASP A 171 7.14 2.97 2.21
CA ASP A 171 6.28 2.64 1.07
C ASP A 171 6.10 3.83 0.10
N PRO A 172 6.21 3.62 -1.23
CA PRO A 172 6.06 4.67 -2.24
C PRO A 172 4.69 5.37 -2.24
N ARG A 173 3.62 4.69 -1.79
CA ARG A 173 2.22 5.13 -1.84
C ARG A 173 1.79 5.83 -0.55
N ILE A 174 2.61 5.84 0.49
CA ILE A 174 2.20 6.26 1.84
C ILE A 174 1.71 7.71 1.94
N ASN A 175 2.09 8.56 0.98
CA ASN A 175 1.64 9.95 0.88
C ASN A 175 0.30 10.12 0.12
N GLN A 176 -0.37 9.03 -0.26
CA GLN A 176 -1.60 9.06 -1.07
C GLN A 176 -2.77 9.76 -0.37
N ASN A 177 -2.95 9.54 0.93
CA ASN A 177 -3.98 10.19 1.72
C ASN A 177 -3.49 10.46 3.16
N PRO A 178 -4.04 11.47 3.86
CA PRO A 178 -3.58 11.84 5.19
C PRO A 178 -3.71 10.72 6.24
N ALA A 179 -4.69 9.82 6.11
CA ALA A 179 -4.91 8.76 7.09
C ALA A 179 -3.85 7.66 6.98
N LEU A 180 -3.56 7.18 5.77
CA LEU A 180 -2.45 6.25 5.52
C LEU A 180 -1.10 6.85 5.92
N LEU A 181 -0.88 8.13 5.58
CA LEU A 181 0.31 8.87 6.00
C LEU A 181 0.43 8.91 7.54
N SER A 182 -0.67 9.14 8.26
CA SER A 182 -0.66 9.18 9.72
C SER A 182 -0.26 7.84 10.33
N LEU A 183 -0.74 6.72 9.76
CA LEU A 183 -0.33 5.37 10.17
C LEU A 183 1.14 5.10 9.87
N GLY A 184 1.64 5.54 8.71
CA GLY A 184 3.06 5.50 8.36
C GLY A 184 3.93 6.23 9.37
N VAL A 185 3.57 7.48 9.70
CA VAL A 185 4.25 8.28 10.72
C VAL A 185 4.19 7.60 12.10
N LEU A 186 3.07 6.97 12.45
CA LEU A 186 2.93 6.25 13.71
C LEU A 186 3.94 5.11 13.82
N PHE A 187 4.03 4.23 12.82
CA PHE A 187 4.99 3.11 12.85
C PHE A 187 6.45 3.58 12.74
N TYR A 188 6.71 4.64 11.99
CA TYR A 188 8.02 5.27 11.90
C TYR A 188 8.49 5.79 13.27
N ARG A 189 7.61 6.49 14.00
CA ARG A 189 7.90 6.94 15.37
C ARG A 189 8.00 5.77 16.34
N TRP A 190 7.17 4.74 16.16
CA TRP A 190 7.21 3.55 17.00
C TRP A 190 8.55 2.82 16.89
N HIS A 191 9.15 2.77 15.70
CA HIS A 191 10.51 2.28 15.54
C HIS A 191 11.52 3.05 16.41
N ASN A 192 11.52 4.40 16.37
CA ASN A 192 12.43 5.19 17.19
C ASN A 192 12.22 4.97 18.69
N VAL A 193 10.96 4.86 19.15
CA VAL A 193 10.64 4.51 20.55
C VAL A 193 11.20 3.13 20.92
N MET A 194 11.12 2.15 20.01
CA MET A 194 11.68 0.82 20.24
C MET A 194 13.20 0.84 20.24
N ALA A 195 13.84 1.59 19.34
CA ALA A 195 15.30 1.77 19.31
C ALA A 195 15.82 2.38 20.61
N GLU A 196 15.17 3.45 21.11
CA GLU A 196 15.50 4.07 22.41
C GLU A 196 15.38 3.06 23.57
N ARG A 197 14.32 2.26 23.59
CA ARG A 197 14.12 1.22 24.62
C ARG A 197 15.18 0.12 24.55
N VAL A 198 15.57 -0.29 23.35
CA VAL A 198 16.62 -1.30 23.14
C VAL A 198 17.97 -0.74 23.57
N GLN A 199 18.31 0.49 23.16
CA GLN A 199 19.54 1.17 23.54
C GLN A 199 19.66 1.31 25.06
N ALA A 200 18.56 1.62 25.76
CA ALA A 200 18.55 1.73 27.22
C ALA A 200 18.81 0.39 27.93
N GLN A 201 18.40 -0.74 27.31
CA GLN A 201 18.65 -2.09 27.84
C GLN A 201 20.02 -2.64 27.45
N HIS A 202 20.54 -2.22 26.30
CA HIS A 202 21.81 -2.67 25.73
C HIS A 202 22.67 -1.46 25.31
N PRO A 203 23.28 -0.74 26.26
CA PRO A 203 24.07 0.47 25.98
C PRO A 203 25.32 0.22 25.12
N ASP A 204 25.81 -1.01 25.12
CA ASP A 204 27.02 -1.48 24.45
C ASP A 204 26.80 -1.96 23.00
N TRP A 205 25.55 -2.03 22.55
CA TRP A 205 25.23 -2.48 21.20
C TRP A 205 25.53 -1.42 20.14
N SER A 206 25.87 -1.89 18.94
CA SER A 206 26.07 -1.01 17.79
C SER A 206 24.74 -0.42 17.28
N ASP A 207 24.80 0.66 16.50
CA ASP A 207 23.65 1.23 15.79
C ASP A 207 22.87 0.16 15.02
N GLU A 208 23.59 -0.72 14.31
CA GLU A 208 22.99 -1.76 13.49
C GLU A 208 22.25 -2.80 14.34
N ASP A 209 22.86 -3.25 15.45
CA ASP A 209 22.22 -4.23 16.35
C ASP A 209 20.92 -3.66 16.95
N ILE A 210 20.94 -2.38 17.32
CA ILE A 210 19.77 -1.69 17.86
C ILE A 210 18.70 -1.52 16.79
N PHE A 211 19.08 -1.05 15.60
CA PHE A 211 18.16 -0.87 14.48
C PHE A 211 17.45 -2.18 14.12
N GLN A 212 18.21 -3.27 13.98
CA GLN A 212 17.64 -4.58 13.64
C GLN A 212 16.78 -5.16 14.75
N ARG A 213 17.16 -4.95 16.02
CA ARG A 213 16.33 -5.37 17.17
C ARG A 213 15.02 -4.58 17.23
N ALA A 214 15.07 -3.26 17.05
CA ALA A 214 13.88 -2.41 17.00
C ALA A 214 12.99 -2.80 15.82
N ARG A 215 13.58 -3.00 14.63
CA ARG A 215 12.90 -3.50 13.44
C ARG A 215 12.17 -4.81 13.70
N ARG A 216 12.82 -5.80 14.31
CA ARG A 216 12.21 -7.08 14.66
C ARG A 216 10.97 -6.93 15.55
N TRP A 217 11.03 -6.05 16.55
CA TRP A 217 9.88 -5.78 17.43
C TRP A 217 8.71 -5.10 16.71
N VAL A 218 9.00 -4.13 15.85
CA VAL A 218 7.97 -3.44 15.07
C VAL A 218 7.30 -4.41 14.09
N ILE A 219 8.08 -5.27 13.41
CA ILE A 219 7.55 -6.30 12.51
C ILE A 219 6.65 -7.26 13.29
N ALA A 220 7.10 -7.77 14.44
CA ALA A 220 6.29 -8.66 15.27
C ALA A 220 4.99 -7.99 15.74
N SER A 221 5.04 -6.70 16.10
CA SER A 221 3.86 -5.93 16.46
C SER A 221 2.89 -5.80 15.29
N LEU A 222 3.40 -5.51 14.09
CA LEU A 222 2.59 -5.38 12.88
C LEU A 222 1.93 -6.72 12.51
N GLN A 223 2.69 -7.82 12.52
CA GLN A 223 2.18 -9.17 12.31
C GLN A 223 1.07 -9.51 13.32
N ASN A 224 1.29 -9.21 14.60
CA ASN A 224 0.30 -9.46 15.65
C ASN A 224 -1.00 -8.69 15.42
N ILE A 225 -0.91 -7.38 15.15
CA ILE A 225 -2.09 -6.55 14.90
C ILE A 225 -2.83 -7.03 13.66
N ILE A 226 -2.11 -7.34 12.56
CA ILE A 226 -2.75 -7.81 11.33
C ILE A 226 -3.46 -9.15 11.55
N LEU A 227 -2.77 -10.14 12.11
CA LEU A 227 -3.30 -11.51 12.21
C LEU A 227 -4.28 -11.71 13.35
N TYR A 228 -4.07 -11.08 14.51
CA TYR A 228 -4.83 -11.41 15.72
C TYR A 228 -5.79 -10.31 16.18
N GLU A 229 -5.73 -9.12 15.58
CA GLU A 229 -6.69 -8.04 15.88
C GLU A 229 -7.52 -7.66 14.65
N TYR A 230 -6.86 -7.38 13.53
CA TYR A 230 -7.51 -6.91 12.31
C TYR A 230 -8.25 -8.04 11.58
N LEU A 231 -7.57 -9.16 11.30
CA LEU A 231 -8.14 -10.25 10.50
C LEU A 231 -9.35 -10.95 11.14
N PRO A 232 -9.39 -11.23 12.46
CA PRO A 232 -10.57 -11.80 13.09
C PRO A 232 -11.78 -10.87 12.98
N ILE A 233 -11.55 -9.56 13.14
CA ILE A 233 -12.59 -8.56 12.93
C ILE A 233 -13.00 -8.56 11.45
N LEU A 234 -12.08 -8.59 10.50
CA LEU A 234 -12.45 -8.60 9.09
C LEU A 234 -13.31 -9.82 8.72
N LEU A 235 -12.86 -11.02 9.08
CA LEU A 235 -13.47 -12.30 8.68
C LEU A 235 -14.69 -12.68 9.52
N MET A 236 -14.87 -12.09 10.70
CA MET A 236 -15.87 -12.53 11.70
C MET A 236 -15.66 -13.98 12.13
N GLU A 237 -14.40 -14.41 12.18
CA GLU A 237 -14.00 -15.76 12.52
C GLU A 237 -12.73 -15.71 13.39
N GLU A 238 -12.58 -16.67 14.30
CA GLU A 238 -11.33 -16.83 15.04
C GLU A 238 -10.24 -17.38 14.12
N ILE A 239 -9.02 -16.89 14.31
CA ILE A 239 -7.88 -17.37 13.54
C ILE A 239 -7.39 -18.68 14.14
N THR A 240 -7.25 -19.69 13.29
CA THR A 240 -6.69 -20.98 13.67
C THR A 240 -5.35 -20.78 14.39
N PRO A 241 -5.14 -21.39 15.57
CA PRO A 241 -3.88 -21.29 16.28
C PRO A 241 -2.69 -21.69 15.40
N TYR A 242 -1.60 -20.93 15.50
CA TYR A 242 -0.39 -21.17 14.72
C TYR A 242 0.20 -22.56 15.01
N GLN A 243 0.30 -23.40 13.97
CA GLN A 243 0.78 -24.78 14.08
C GLN A 243 2.28 -24.94 13.83
N GLY A 244 3.01 -23.82 13.75
CA GLY A 244 4.43 -23.82 13.38
C GLY A 244 4.67 -23.47 11.92
N TYR A 245 5.95 -23.25 11.59
CA TYR A 245 6.37 -22.84 10.25
C TYR A 245 6.27 -24.02 9.28
N GLN A 246 5.63 -23.78 8.12
CA GLN A 246 5.46 -24.77 7.08
C GLN A 246 6.36 -24.41 5.88
N PRO A 247 7.51 -25.06 5.68
CA PRO A 247 8.46 -24.69 4.63
C PRO A 247 7.93 -24.97 3.22
N ASP A 248 7.00 -25.91 3.08
CA ASP A 248 6.46 -26.34 1.79
C ASP A 248 5.23 -25.52 1.33
N LEU A 249 4.77 -24.57 2.16
CA LEU A 249 3.62 -23.72 1.86
C LEU A 249 4.08 -22.46 1.09
N HIS A 250 3.56 -22.27 -0.12
CA HIS A 250 3.86 -21.09 -0.92
C HIS A 250 3.15 -19.84 -0.36
N PRO A 251 3.87 -18.78 0.06
CA PRO A 251 3.31 -17.61 0.74
C PRO A 251 2.83 -16.50 -0.21
N GLY A 252 2.96 -16.70 -1.53
CA GLY A 252 2.67 -15.66 -2.52
C GLY A 252 1.20 -15.25 -2.53
N VAL A 253 0.97 -13.93 -2.68
CA VAL A 253 -0.38 -13.37 -2.84
C VAL A 253 -0.95 -13.77 -4.20
N CYS A 254 -2.12 -14.39 -4.22
CA CYS A 254 -2.77 -14.80 -5.47
C CYS A 254 -3.45 -13.61 -6.19
N HIS A 255 -3.59 -13.69 -7.52
CA HIS A 255 -4.20 -12.63 -8.33
C HIS A 255 -5.64 -12.28 -7.93
N VAL A 256 -6.40 -13.27 -7.46
CA VAL A 256 -7.77 -13.08 -6.99
C VAL A 256 -7.80 -12.24 -5.72
N PHE A 257 -6.88 -12.50 -4.80
CA PHE A 257 -6.75 -11.70 -3.59
C PHE A 257 -6.39 -10.24 -3.94
N GLN A 258 -5.40 -10.07 -4.80
CA GLN A 258 -4.94 -8.77 -5.28
C GLN A 258 -6.03 -7.94 -5.98
N SER A 259 -6.79 -8.58 -6.88
CA SER A 259 -7.68 -7.87 -7.80
C SER A 259 -9.09 -7.71 -7.27
N ALA A 260 -9.54 -8.60 -6.38
CA ALA A 260 -10.92 -8.66 -5.93
C ALA A 260 -11.03 -8.71 -4.40
N ALA A 261 -10.45 -9.72 -3.75
CA ALA A 261 -10.79 -10.01 -2.35
C ALA A 261 -10.46 -8.87 -1.39
N PHE A 262 -9.29 -8.23 -1.56
CA PHE A 262 -8.85 -7.15 -0.67
C PHE A 262 -9.21 -5.74 -1.17
N ARG A 263 -10.22 -5.65 -2.05
CA ARG A 263 -10.83 -4.37 -2.50
C ARG A 263 -12.21 -4.12 -1.87
N PHE A 264 -12.46 -4.70 -0.70
CA PHE A 264 -13.70 -4.50 0.05
C PHE A 264 -13.75 -3.16 0.81
N GLY A 265 -12.58 -2.53 1.04
CA GLY A 265 -12.41 -1.30 1.80
C GLY A 265 -12.25 -0.05 0.96
#